data_AF-A0A9P5JPW3-F1
#
_entry.id   AF-A0A9P5JPW3-F1
#
_cell.length_a   1.000
_cell.length_b   1.000
_cell.length_c   1.000
_cell.angle_alpha   90.00
_cell.angle_beta   90.00
_cell.angle_gamma   90.00
#
_symmetry.space_group_name_H-M   'P 1'
#
loop_
_entity.id
_entity.type
_entity.pdbx_description
1 polymer ?
#
loop_
_entity_poly.entity_id
_entity_poly.type
_entity_poly.pdbx_seq_one_letter_code
_entity_poly.pdbx_strand_id
1 'polypeptide(L)'
;MAQLQYADCTSKRPVRRSRRVLVWVIFITILCSSLYISYLSLLLLPRIFVLPAALFNKPLLDLSDFSNLADHCAAIPPIPLSDFVSRQRSLVKRLRETNAGAYIAEPGSNGLYFANISSAQWHLSERPFLIIITPAERPVTEASFTILAPRFEIERAKLLGIPIIRGEGLGSQSIAFIEWAEDEDPFNVLFKALPDSVTNGTVVLDQGMRKFIADGLVGAGLTVKSGGYPPRIAQIREQKSAAEIELLKCANEATVLAVREVKRRLRIGMTESATRKILEQAMTAVGLTNGGGLVLFGENAALPHGSGTDKRLEYGDFILMDVGGSLHGYVSDVTRTFTISPPGSIDPRHLELWYVVLAAQKAALKAAQRGVYARNVDKIAREVVKTGLEDYGVKMQERWRFLGTNDQSQENFDVNDYFTHRLGHGIGLEGHESPYLVGGQSNRAVLATNNTFSNEPGVYILNKVGIRLEDCFYVPENGPGVLLTEGVGGLSASPWEP
;
A
#
# COMPACT_ATOMS: atom_id res chain seq x y z
N MET A 1 25.82 111.53 -5.90
CA MET A 1 25.59 112.08 -4.55
C MET A 1 26.10 111.08 -3.52
N ALA A 2 27.00 111.55 -2.65
CA ALA A 2 27.30 111.10 -1.28
C ALA A 2 27.64 109.60 -1.07
N GLN A 3 28.89 109.16 -0.85
CA GLN A 3 29.76 109.37 0.33
C GLN A 3 29.02 109.30 1.68
N LEU A 4 29.32 108.28 2.48
CA LEU A 4 29.65 108.41 3.91
C LEU A 4 30.35 107.13 4.41
N GLN A 5 31.58 107.33 4.89
CA GLN A 5 32.37 106.42 5.70
C GLN A 5 31.80 106.37 7.13
N TYR A 6 32.05 105.27 7.85
CA TYR A 6 32.68 105.32 9.18
C TYR A 6 33.33 103.98 9.52
N ALA A 7 34.56 104.08 10.02
CA ALA A 7 35.40 103.00 10.54
C ALA A 7 35.13 102.78 12.04
N ASP A 8 35.46 101.61 12.59
CA ASP A 8 36.53 101.50 13.59
C ASP A 8 36.99 100.05 13.89
N CYS A 9 38.23 99.97 14.37
CA CYS A 9 39.10 98.85 14.67
C CYS A 9 38.62 97.93 15.81
N THR A 10 39.06 96.66 15.81
CA THR A 10 40.05 96.15 16.80
C THR A 10 40.41 94.67 16.56
N SER A 11 41.67 94.37 16.88
CA SER A 11 42.40 93.11 16.74
C SER A 11 41.85 91.92 17.55
N LYS A 12 42.04 90.69 17.04
CA LYS A 12 42.82 89.58 17.68
C LYS A 12 42.60 88.24 16.94
N ARG A 13 43.66 87.72 16.30
CA ARG A 13 43.93 86.25 16.26
C ARG A 13 44.46 85.85 17.66
N PRO A 14 44.50 84.58 18.12
CA PRO A 14 44.32 83.30 17.40
C PRO A 14 43.58 82.18 18.20
N VAL A 15 42.89 81.22 17.56
CA VAL A 15 42.74 79.86 18.14
C VAL A 15 42.67 78.80 17.03
N ARG A 16 43.84 78.35 16.54
CA ARG A 16 43.95 77.23 15.58
C ARG A 16 44.32 75.89 16.25
N ARG A 17 44.28 75.83 17.60
CA ARG A 17 44.66 74.65 18.41
C ARG A 17 43.48 73.78 18.86
N SER A 18 42.24 74.30 18.94
CA SER A 18 41.08 73.55 19.48
C SER A 18 40.46 72.55 18.50
N ARG A 19 40.48 72.82 17.19
CA ARG A 19 39.91 71.90 16.18
C ARG A 19 40.67 70.58 16.05
N ARG A 20 42.00 70.58 16.23
CA ARG A 20 42.80 69.34 16.19
C ARG A 20 42.51 68.47 17.39
N VAL A 21 42.41 69.05 18.59
CA VAL A 21 42.07 68.30 19.81
C VAL A 21 40.67 67.68 19.71
N LEU A 22 39.69 68.43 19.20
CA LEU A 22 38.33 67.91 19.03
C LEU A 22 38.28 66.74 18.04
N VAL A 23 39.01 66.82 16.92
CA VAL A 23 39.09 65.72 15.94
C VAL A 23 39.78 64.49 16.54
N TRP A 24 40.84 64.68 17.33
CA TRP A 24 41.50 63.56 18.03
C TRP A 24 40.61 62.92 19.10
N VAL A 25 39.83 63.71 19.84
CA VAL A 25 38.88 63.19 20.84
C VAL A 25 37.77 62.38 20.16
N ILE A 26 37.22 62.86 19.04
CA ILE A 26 36.22 62.13 18.24
C ILE A 26 36.80 60.84 17.66
N PHE A 27 38.03 60.89 17.14
CA PHE A 27 38.68 59.71 16.57
C PHE A 27 38.96 58.64 17.64
N ILE A 28 39.43 59.05 18.82
CA ILE A 28 39.68 58.14 19.95
C ILE A 28 38.36 57.56 20.47
N THR A 29 37.28 58.34 20.57
CA THR A 29 35.97 57.82 21.01
C THR A 29 35.38 56.82 20.03
N ILE A 30 35.51 57.05 18.71
CA ILE A 30 35.09 56.10 17.68
C ILE A 30 35.93 54.82 17.75
N LEU A 31 37.25 54.93 17.91
CA LEU A 31 38.15 53.79 18.01
C LEU A 31 37.84 52.95 19.27
N CYS A 32 37.66 53.60 20.42
CA CYS A 32 37.28 52.92 21.67
C CYS A 32 35.91 52.25 21.56
N SER A 33 34.94 52.88 20.89
CA SER A 33 33.61 52.30 20.68
C SER A 33 33.66 51.09 19.73
N SER A 34 34.45 51.17 18.66
CA SER A 34 34.70 50.05 17.74
C SER A 34 35.36 48.87 18.44
N LEU A 35 36.37 49.12 19.27
CA LEU A 35 37.05 48.08 20.05
C LEU A 35 36.11 47.49 21.12
N TYR A 36 35.27 48.29 21.75
CA TYR A 36 34.29 47.83 22.74
C TYR A 36 33.19 46.96 22.08
N ILE A 37 32.69 47.35 20.92
CA ILE A 37 31.73 46.54 20.14
C ILE A 37 32.38 45.22 19.72
N SER A 38 33.62 45.25 19.22
CA SER A 38 34.35 44.04 18.82
C SER A 38 34.60 43.10 20.01
N TYR A 39 34.91 43.66 21.19
CA TYR A 39 35.07 42.92 22.44
C TYR A 39 33.74 42.31 22.93
N LEU A 40 32.63 43.05 22.84
CA LEU A 40 31.30 42.53 23.14
C LEU A 40 30.87 41.43 22.18
N SER A 41 31.17 41.56 20.88
CA SER A 41 30.94 40.51 19.89
C SER A 41 31.74 39.24 20.22
N LEU A 42 33.01 39.37 20.63
CA LEU A 42 33.85 38.26 21.07
C LEU A 42 33.37 37.61 22.38
N LEU A 43 32.76 38.36 23.29
CA LEU A 43 32.15 37.83 24.52
C LEU A 43 30.79 37.15 24.27
N LEU A 44 30.05 37.58 23.25
CA LEU A 44 28.72 37.04 22.88
C LEU A 44 28.82 35.85 21.91
N LEU A 45 29.85 35.77 21.07
CA LEU A 45 30.10 34.66 20.14
C LEU A 45 30.15 33.27 20.82
N PRO A 46 30.83 33.07 21.97
CA PRO A 46 30.81 31.77 22.65
C PRO A 46 29.49 31.49 23.39
N ARG A 47 28.57 32.45 23.51
CA ARG A 47 27.23 32.23 24.10
C ARG A 47 26.16 31.92 23.06
N ILE A 48 26.35 32.32 21.80
CA ILE A 48 25.43 32.00 20.70
C ILE A 48 25.72 30.61 20.11
N PHE A 49 26.95 30.10 20.22
CA PHE A 49 27.34 28.78 19.72
C PHE A 49 27.35 27.63 20.75
N VAL A 50 27.04 27.92 22.01
CA VAL A 50 26.74 26.86 23.00
C VAL A 50 25.22 26.71 23.07
N LEU A 51 24.64 26.15 22.00
CA LEU A 51 23.40 25.39 22.15
C LEU A 51 23.67 24.32 23.22
N PRO A 52 22.82 24.18 24.26
CA PRO A 52 23.02 23.13 25.24
C PRO A 52 23.06 21.81 24.49
N ALA A 53 24.15 21.04 24.62
CA ALA A 53 24.29 19.70 24.05
C ALA A 53 23.10 18.78 24.40
N ALA A 54 22.33 19.15 25.43
CA ALA A 54 21.06 18.55 25.82
C ALA A 54 19.96 18.60 24.74
N LEU A 55 20.00 19.51 23.75
CA LEU A 55 19.04 19.54 22.63
C LEU A 55 19.36 18.54 21.52
N PHE A 56 20.59 18.00 21.48
CA PHE A 56 21.02 17.02 20.46
C PHE A 56 21.17 15.60 21.00
N ASN A 57 21.12 15.39 22.31
CA ASN A 57 21.07 14.06 22.93
C ASN A 57 19.64 13.53 23.04
N LYS A 58 18.89 13.52 21.92
CA LYS A 58 17.88 12.45 21.82
C LYS A 58 18.68 11.15 21.73
N PRO A 59 18.40 10.13 22.56
CA PRO A 59 19.05 8.84 22.38
C PRO A 59 18.88 8.44 20.91
N LEU A 60 19.99 8.07 20.27
CA LEU A 60 19.94 7.48 18.94
C LEU A 60 18.94 6.34 19.04
N LEU A 61 17.80 6.47 18.33
CA LEU A 61 16.82 5.38 18.24
C LEU A 61 17.59 4.12 17.83
N ASP A 62 17.46 3.07 18.64
CA ASP A 62 17.99 1.77 18.28
C ASP A 62 17.30 1.35 16.98
N LEU A 63 18.11 1.10 15.95
CA LEU A 63 17.60 0.69 14.64
C LEU A 63 16.94 -0.69 14.70
N SER A 64 17.16 -1.45 15.77
CA SER A 64 16.70 -2.83 15.93
C SER A 64 15.55 -3.02 16.93
N ASP A 65 15.23 -2.02 17.76
CA ASP A 65 14.12 -2.13 18.72
C ASP A 65 12.80 -1.70 18.07
N PHE A 66 11.86 -2.65 17.96
CA PHE A 66 10.50 -2.45 17.47
C PHE A 66 9.45 -2.97 18.47
N SER A 67 9.83 -3.13 19.74
CA SER A 67 8.99 -3.75 20.77
C SER A 67 7.63 -3.09 20.97
N ASN A 68 7.51 -1.80 20.64
CA ASN A 68 6.27 -1.04 20.71
C ASN A 68 5.20 -1.45 19.65
N LEU A 69 5.55 -2.32 18.70
CA LEU A 69 4.68 -2.70 17.58
C LEU A 69 3.94 -4.04 17.77
N ALA A 70 4.41 -4.90 18.69
CA ALA A 70 4.06 -6.33 18.71
C ALA A 70 2.59 -6.65 19.01
N ASP A 71 1.90 -5.77 19.73
CA ASP A 71 0.58 -6.10 20.30
C ASP A 71 -0.61 -5.64 19.45
N HIS A 72 -0.40 -4.88 18.35
CA HIS A 72 -1.49 -4.25 17.59
C HIS A 72 -2.52 -5.27 17.08
N CYS A 73 -2.06 -6.37 16.49
CA CYS A 73 -2.93 -7.43 15.96
C CYS A 73 -3.02 -8.68 16.85
N ALA A 74 -2.42 -8.69 18.03
CA ALA A 74 -2.31 -9.89 18.87
C ALA A 74 -3.67 -10.45 19.30
N ALA A 75 -4.70 -9.59 19.43
CA ALA A 75 -6.04 -9.98 19.84
C ALA A 75 -6.95 -10.44 18.68
N ILE A 76 -6.52 -10.31 17.42
CA ILE A 76 -7.36 -10.63 16.27
C ILE A 76 -7.29 -12.13 15.95
N PRO A 77 -8.39 -12.89 16.13
CA PRO A 77 -8.38 -14.33 15.89
C PRO A 77 -8.38 -14.66 14.38
N PRO A 78 -8.01 -15.89 14.01
CA PRO A 78 -8.23 -16.38 12.65
C PRO A 78 -9.73 -16.47 12.33
N ILE A 79 -10.06 -16.65 11.06
CA ILE A 79 -11.45 -16.81 10.60
C ILE A 79 -12.16 -17.94 11.38
N PRO A 80 -13.35 -17.68 11.96
CA PRO A 80 -14.08 -18.69 12.70
C PRO A 80 -14.71 -19.76 11.79
N LEU A 81 -15.01 -20.92 12.36
CA LEU A 81 -15.65 -22.04 11.64
C LEU A 81 -16.96 -21.64 10.93
N SER A 82 -17.76 -20.76 11.54
CA SER A 82 -19.03 -20.28 10.97
C SER A 82 -18.85 -19.64 9.59
N ASP A 83 -17.77 -18.88 9.41
CA ASP A 83 -17.47 -18.18 8.18
C ASP A 83 -17.03 -19.16 7.10
N PHE A 84 -16.18 -20.14 7.44
CA PHE A 84 -15.84 -21.24 6.54
C PHE A 84 -17.08 -21.98 6.04
N VAL A 85 -17.97 -22.38 6.95
CA VAL A 85 -19.22 -23.06 6.58
C VAL A 85 -20.10 -22.17 5.68
N SER A 86 -20.21 -20.88 5.96
CA SER A 86 -20.95 -19.93 5.12
C SER A 86 -20.39 -19.83 3.69
N ARG A 87 -19.06 -19.80 3.55
CA ARG A 87 -18.35 -19.78 2.26
C ARG A 87 -18.57 -21.07 1.49
N GLN A 88 -18.44 -22.21 2.17
CA GLN A 88 -18.68 -23.54 1.61
C GLN A 88 -20.12 -23.68 1.09
N ARG A 89 -21.11 -23.23 1.85
CA ARG A 89 -22.52 -23.20 1.42
C ARG A 89 -22.74 -22.29 0.22
N SER A 90 -22.06 -21.14 0.17
CA SER A 90 -22.11 -20.22 -0.98
C SER A 90 -21.53 -20.85 -2.24
N LEU A 91 -20.42 -21.60 -2.11
CA LEU A 91 -19.83 -22.37 -3.20
C LEU A 91 -20.78 -23.49 -3.68
N VAL A 92 -21.35 -24.26 -2.76
CA VAL A 92 -22.32 -25.32 -3.09
C VAL A 92 -23.54 -24.75 -3.81
N LYS A 93 -24.09 -23.62 -3.33
CA LYS A 93 -25.17 -22.91 -4.02
C LYS A 93 -24.79 -22.57 -5.46
N ARG A 94 -23.57 -22.05 -5.68
CA ARG A 94 -23.06 -21.69 -7.00
C ARG A 94 -22.87 -22.89 -7.94
N LEU A 95 -22.33 -23.99 -7.43
CA LEU A 95 -22.20 -25.24 -8.18
C LEU A 95 -23.57 -25.74 -8.65
N ARG A 96 -24.59 -25.65 -7.79
CA ARG A 96 -25.96 -26.04 -8.13
C ARG A 96 -26.61 -25.12 -9.17
N GLU A 97 -26.45 -23.80 -9.03
CA GLU A 97 -26.93 -22.82 -10.03
C GLU A 97 -26.34 -23.06 -11.43
N THR A 98 -25.15 -23.67 -11.50
CA THR A 98 -24.41 -23.92 -12.75
C THR A 98 -24.46 -25.37 -13.22
N ASN A 99 -25.17 -26.23 -12.49
CA ASN A 99 -25.20 -27.67 -12.70
C ASN A 99 -23.78 -28.30 -12.77
N ALA A 100 -22.87 -27.81 -11.94
CA ALA A 100 -21.53 -28.35 -11.78
C ALA A 100 -21.48 -29.35 -10.62
N GLY A 101 -20.78 -30.47 -10.84
CA GLY A 101 -20.65 -31.55 -9.86
C GLY A 101 -19.60 -31.28 -8.79
N ALA A 102 -18.55 -30.53 -9.12
CA ALA A 102 -17.47 -30.21 -8.19
C ALA A 102 -16.78 -28.87 -8.50
N TYR A 103 -16.14 -28.32 -7.48
CA TYR A 103 -15.07 -27.33 -7.62
C TYR A 103 -13.74 -27.98 -7.23
N ILE A 104 -12.69 -27.81 -8.05
CA ILE A 104 -11.34 -28.32 -7.75
C ILE A 104 -10.38 -27.16 -7.63
N ALA A 105 -9.65 -27.11 -6.52
CA ALA A 105 -8.62 -26.13 -6.24
C ALA A 105 -7.30 -26.78 -5.83
N GLU A 106 -6.23 -25.99 -5.92
CA GLU A 106 -4.92 -26.30 -5.34
C GLU A 106 -4.71 -25.47 -4.06
N PRO A 107 -3.73 -25.83 -3.20
CA PRO A 107 -3.27 -24.99 -2.10
C PRO A 107 -2.94 -23.57 -2.57
N GLY A 108 -3.64 -22.58 -2.02
CA GLY A 108 -3.61 -21.19 -2.47
C GLY A 108 -4.74 -20.39 -1.85
N SER A 109 -5.07 -19.22 -2.40
CA SER A 109 -6.06 -18.33 -1.77
C SER A 109 -7.47 -18.93 -1.76
N ASN A 110 -7.89 -19.66 -2.79
CA ASN A 110 -9.20 -20.34 -2.78
C ASN A 110 -9.19 -21.61 -1.91
N GLY A 111 -8.09 -22.36 -1.89
CA GLY A 111 -7.89 -23.48 -0.95
C GLY A 111 -7.93 -23.02 0.50
N LEU A 112 -7.30 -21.89 0.81
CA LEU A 112 -7.34 -21.24 2.12
C LEU A 112 -8.74 -20.74 2.43
N TYR A 113 -9.43 -20.10 1.47
CA TYR A 113 -10.76 -19.51 1.68
C TYR A 113 -11.84 -20.54 2.03
N PHE A 114 -11.87 -21.69 1.34
CA PHE A 114 -12.92 -22.70 1.52
C PHE A 114 -12.50 -23.86 2.44
N ALA A 115 -11.23 -24.25 2.44
CA ALA A 115 -10.76 -25.47 3.09
C ALA A 115 -9.64 -25.24 4.12
N ASN A 116 -9.21 -24.00 4.34
CA ASN A 116 -8.10 -23.66 5.24
C ASN A 116 -6.75 -24.32 4.84
N ILE A 117 -6.50 -24.46 3.54
CA ILE A 117 -5.26 -25.02 2.99
C ILE A 117 -4.58 -23.97 2.09
N SER A 118 -3.55 -23.33 2.64
CA SER A 118 -2.72 -22.34 1.94
C SER A 118 -1.47 -22.94 1.32
N SER A 119 -0.84 -22.19 0.40
CA SER A 119 0.47 -22.57 -0.15
C SER A 119 1.60 -22.55 0.87
N ALA A 120 1.41 -21.94 2.05
CA ALA A 120 2.37 -21.96 3.16
C ALA A 120 2.29 -23.27 3.96
N GLN A 121 1.11 -23.88 4.06
CA GLN A 121 0.93 -25.20 4.69
C GLN A 121 1.28 -26.33 3.71
N TRP A 122 1.07 -26.11 2.41
CA TRP A 122 1.40 -27.07 1.37
C TRP A 122 1.94 -26.38 0.13
N HIS A 123 3.25 -26.45 -0.08
CA HIS A 123 3.87 -25.92 -1.28
C HIS A 123 3.49 -26.73 -2.52
N LEU A 124 3.13 -26.04 -3.60
CA LEU A 124 2.86 -26.68 -4.88
C LEU A 124 4.17 -27.19 -5.49
N SER A 125 4.16 -28.44 -5.96
CA SER A 125 5.26 -29.06 -6.70
C SER A 125 4.74 -29.74 -7.97
N GLU A 126 5.59 -30.45 -8.70
CA GLU A 126 5.20 -31.31 -9.82
C GLU A 126 4.16 -32.39 -9.43
N ARG A 127 4.04 -32.71 -8.14
CA ARG A 127 3.10 -33.71 -7.61
C ARG A 127 1.73 -33.09 -7.37
N PRO A 128 0.64 -33.63 -7.97
CA PRO A 128 -0.71 -33.15 -7.70
C PRO A 128 -1.11 -33.32 -6.23
N PHE A 129 -1.55 -32.20 -5.64
CA PHE A 129 -2.31 -32.14 -4.41
C PHE A 129 -3.57 -31.33 -4.69
N LEU A 130 -4.74 -31.97 -4.63
CA LEU A 130 -5.99 -31.36 -5.07
C LEU A 130 -7.03 -31.36 -3.96
N ILE A 131 -7.74 -30.24 -3.85
CA ILE A 131 -8.87 -30.04 -2.96
C ILE A 131 -10.13 -30.08 -3.84
N ILE A 132 -10.92 -31.14 -3.68
CA ILE A 132 -12.17 -31.31 -4.40
C ILE A 132 -13.31 -31.01 -3.43
N ILE A 133 -14.19 -30.09 -3.82
CA ILE A 133 -15.35 -29.66 -3.05
C ILE A 133 -16.62 -29.99 -3.85
N THR A 134 -17.48 -30.82 -3.29
CA THR A 134 -18.75 -31.23 -3.89
C THR A 134 -19.93 -30.83 -3.01
N PRO A 135 -21.14 -30.70 -3.57
CA PRO A 135 -22.36 -30.74 -2.76
C PRO A 135 -22.43 -32.07 -1.99
N ALA A 136 -22.72 -32.01 -0.69
CA ALA A 136 -22.95 -33.21 0.12
C ALA A 136 -24.25 -33.92 -0.29
N GLU A 137 -24.36 -35.22 -0.02
CA GLU A 137 -25.59 -35.97 -0.29
C GLU A 137 -26.74 -35.49 0.62
N ARG A 138 -26.46 -35.32 1.91
CA ARG A 138 -27.42 -34.80 2.92
C ARG A 138 -26.67 -34.08 4.06
N PRO A 139 -27.00 -32.81 4.37
CA PRO A 139 -27.88 -31.93 3.64
C PRO A 139 -27.21 -31.46 2.34
N VAL A 140 -27.96 -31.41 1.24
CA VAL A 140 -27.49 -30.96 -0.08
C VAL A 140 -27.04 -29.49 -0.16
N THR A 141 -27.16 -28.76 0.95
CA THR A 141 -26.68 -27.39 1.12
C THR A 141 -25.25 -27.33 1.62
N GLU A 142 -24.74 -28.42 2.21
CA GLU A 142 -23.39 -28.48 2.77
C GLU A 142 -22.37 -28.97 1.74
N ALA A 143 -21.10 -28.68 2.00
CA ALA A 143 -19.98 -29.17 1.19
C ALA A 143 -19.43 -30.48 1.75
N SER A 144 -19.02 -31.38 0.86
CA SER A 144 -18.13 -32.52 1.16
C SER A 144 -16.77 -32.28 0.53
N PHE A 145 -15.73 -32.79 1.18
CA PHE A 145 -14.34 -32.59 0.76
C PHE A 145 -13.71 -33.92 0.35
N THR A 146 -12.91 -33.88 -0.70
CA THR A 146 -12.02 -34.98 -1.08
C THR A 146 -10.64 -34.39 -1.34
N ILE A 147 -9.60 -34.96 -0.72
CA ILE A 147 -8.21 -34.53 -0.86
C ILE A 147 -7.45 -35.60 -1.63
N LEU A 148 -6.87 -35.24 -2.78
CA LEU A 148 -5.91 -36.08 -3.49
C LEU A 148 -4.50 -35.71 -3.01
N ALA A 149 -3.71 -36.70 -2.57
CA ALA A 149 -2.31 -36.47 -2.20
C ALA A 149 -1.43 -37.69 -2.54
N PRO A 150 -0.10 -37.52 -2.70
CA PRO A 150 0.81 -38.64 -2.85
C PRO A 150 0.73 -39.57 -1.64
N ARG A 151 0.79 -40.89 -1.86
CA ARG A 151 0.68 -41.91 -0.79
C ARG A 151 1.66 -41.67 0.36
N PHE A 152 2.90 -41.29 0.05
CA PHE A 152 3.92 -41.04 1.07
C PHE A 152 3.67 -39.76 1.90
N GLU A 153 2.75 -38.89 1.48
CA GLU A 153 2.41 -37.62 2.13
C GLU A 153 0.97 -37.61 2.68
N ILE A 154 0.22 -38.71 2.57
CA ILE A 154 -1.20 -38.74 2.94
C ILE A 154 -1.43 -38.47 4.43
N GLU A 155 -0.52 -38.93 5.30
CA GLU A 155 -0.59 -38.63 6.73
C GLU A 155 -0.35 -37.15 7.02
N ARG A 156 0.56 -36.50 6.28
CA ARG A 156 0.73 -35.03 6.36
C ARG A 156 -0.53 -34.31 5.88
N ALA A 157 -1.17 -34.80 4.82
CA ALA A 157 -2.42 -34.24 4.31
C ALA A 157 -3.55 -34.31 5.35
N LYS A 158 -3.65 -35.41 6.11
CA LYS A 158 -4.65 -35.58 7.18
C LYS A 158 -4.48 -34.61 8.35
N LEU A 159 -3.28 -34.05 8.53
CA LEU A 159 -3.01 -33.03 9.55
C LEU A 159 -3.47 -31.63 9.13
N LEU A 160 -3.84 -31.42 7.87
CA LEU A 160 -4.40 -30.16 7.41
C LEU A 160 -5.82 -30.03 7.99
N GLY A 161 -5.98 -29.14 8.96
CA GLY A 161 -7.23 -28.93 9.69
C GLY A 161 -8.33 -28.29 8.84
N ILE A 162 -8.99 -29.08 7.99
CA ILE A 162 -10.12 -28.61 7.18
C ILE A 162 -11.32 -28.29 8.09
N PRO A 163 -11.83 -27.06 8.07
CA PRO A 163 -12.91 -26.61 8.94
C PRO A 163 -14.24 -27.16 8.44
N ILE A 164 -14.83 -28.07 9.23
CA ILE A 164 -16.09 -28.73 8.94
C ILE A 164 -16.97 -28.85 10.19
N ILE A 165 -18.28 -28.98 9.99
CA ILE A 165 -19.22 -29.39 11.04
C ILE A 165 -19.06 -30.90 11.28
N ARG A 166 -18.62 -31.27 12.49
CA ARG A 166 -18.50 -32.67 12.95
C ARG A 166 -19.70 -33.05 13.82
N GLY A 167 -20.28 -34.24 13.62
CA GLY A 167 -21.35 -34.78 14.46
C GLY A 167 -22.00 -36.05 13.89
N GLU A 168 -22.74 -36.78 14.72
CA GLU A 168 -23.62 -37.87 14.29
C GLU A 168 -25.02 -37.30 14.01
N GLY A 169 -25.42 -37.18 12.74
CA GLY A 169 -26.75 -36.68 12.36
C GLY A 169 -26.86 -36.08 10.95
N LEU A 170 -28.08 -35.69 10.53
CA LEU A 170 -28.32 -34.96 9.28
C LEU A 170 -27.71 -33.54 9.37
N GLY A 171 -26.48 -33.38 8.91
CA GLY A 171 -25.76 -32.10 8.97
C GLY A 171 -24.23 -32.20 8.97
N SER A 172 -23.67 -33.40 9.14
CA SER A 172 -22.22 -33.57 9.16
C SER A 172 -21.62 -33.51 7.76
N GLN A 173 -20.49 -32.81 7.67
CA GLN A 173 -19.68 -32.79 6.47
C GLN A 173 -18.65 -33.92 6.53
N SER A 174 -18.29 -34.46 5.37
CA SER A 174 -17.32 -35.54 5.25
C SER A 174 -16.03 -35.05 4.59
N ILE A 175 -14.93 -35.72 4.94
CA ILE A 175 -13.63 -35.55 4.30
C ILE A 175 -13.16 -36.94 3.88
N ALA A 176 -12.92 -37.12 2.58
CA ALA A 176 -12.28 -38.29 2.03
C ALA A 176 -10.83 -37.96 1.63
N PHE A 177 -9.95 -38.95 1.73
CA PHE A 177 -8.56 -38.84 1.31
C PHE A 177 -8.29 -39.92 0.26
N ILE A 178 -7.81 -39.49 -0.91
CA ILE A 178 -7.40 -40.35 -2.01
C ILE A 178 -5.88 -40.26 -2.10
N GLU A 179 -5.22 -41.39 -1.95
CA GLU A 179 -3.79 -41.52 -2.15
C GLU A 179 -3.47 -42.06 -3.54
N TRP A 180 -2.35 -41.62 -4.11
CA TRP A 180 -1.80 -42.16 -5.36
C TRP A 180 -0.32 -42.51 -5.18
N ALA A 181 0.13 -43.62 -5.75
CA ALA A 181 1.54 -44.04 -5.72
C ALA A 181 2.38 -43.29 -6.75
N GLU A 182 3.68 -43.13 -6.52
CA GLU A 182 4.59 -42.37 -7.42
C GLU A 182 4.66 -42.92 -8.86
N ASP A 183 4.31 -44.19 -9.06
CA ASP A 183 4.27 -44.88 -10.35
C ASP A 183 2.86 -44.97 -10.97
N GLU A 184 1.85 -44.35 -10.34
CA GLU A 184 0.49 -44.24 -10.85
C GLU A 184 0.24 -42.87 -11.51
N ASP A 185 -0.74 -42.82 -12.40
CA ASP A 185 -1.27 -41.54 -12.88
C ASP A 185 -2.27 -40.97 -11.85
N PRO A 186 -1.94 -39.87 -11.15
CA PRO A 186 -2.78 -39.29 -10.10
C PRO A 186 -4.17 -38.88 -10.60
N PHE A 187 -4.29 -38.46 -11.85
CA PHE A 187 -5.57 -37.98 -12.41
C PHE A 187 -6.51 -39.15 -12.69
N ASN A 188 -5.97 -40.27 -13.18
CA ASN A 188 -6.73 -41.51 -13.36
C ASN A 188 -7.13 -42.13 -12.01
N VAL A 189 -6.26 -42.07 -11.00
CA VAL A 189 -6.60 -42.48 -9.63
C VAL A 189 -7.76 -41.64 -9.09
N LEU A 190 -7.68 -40.31 -9.24
CA LEU A 190 -8.75 -39.41 -8.83
C LEU A 190 -10.06 -39.69 -9.58
N PHE A 191 -10.03 -39.79 -10.91
CA PHE A 191 -11.23 -40.02 -11.72
C PHE A 191 -12.00 -41.27 -11.29
N LYS A 192 -11.30 -42.38 -11.03
CA LYS A 192 -11.91 -43.66 -10.59
C LYS A 192 -12.53 -43.59 -9.19
N ALA A 193 -12.05 -42.69 -8.34
CA ALA A 193 -12.51 -42.54 -6.97
C ALA A 193 -13.61 -41.47 -6.81
N LEU A 194 -13.81 -40.61 -7.81
CA LEU A 194 -14.87 -39.60 -7.81
C LEU A 194 -16.25 -40.23 -8.10
N PRO A 195 -17.34 -39.71 -7.49
CA PRO A 195 -18.68 -40.23 -7.74
C PRO A 195 -19.16 -39.88 -9.16
N ASP A 196 -20.13 -40.67 -9.66
CA ASP A 196 -20.72 -40.49 -10.99
C ASP A 196 -21.29 -39.09 -11.26
N SER A 197 -21.75 -38.41 -10.21
CA SER A 197 -22.25 -37.03 -10.30
C SER A 197 -21.16 -36.02 -10.69
N VAL A 198 -19.89 -36.34 -10.41
CA VAL A 198 -18.72 -35.52 -10.76
C VAL A 198 -18.14 -35.97 -12.09
N THR A 199 -17.95 -37.28 -12.30
CA THR A 199 -17.31 -37.82 -13.53
C THR A 199 -18.19 -37.63 -14.77
N ASN A 200 -19.51 -37.72 -14.63
CA ASN A 200 -20.46 -37.43 -15.72
C ASN A 200 -20.89 -35.95 -15.77
N GLY A 201 -20.48 -35.16 -14.79
CA GLY A 201 -20.85 -33.75 -14.63
C GLY A 201 -19.82 -32.79 -15.21
N THR A 202 -20.11 -31.49 -15.07
CA THR A 202 -19.10 -30.45 -15.27
C THR A 202 -18.37 -30.16 -13.96
N VAL A 203 -17.05 -30.07 -14.02
CA VAL A 203 -16.20 -29.64 -12.92
C VAL A 203 -15.73 -28.21 -13.15
N VAL A 204 -15.80 -27.38 -12.11
CA VAL A 204 -15.24 -26.02 -12.14
C VAL A 204 -13.83 -26.06 -11.55
N LEU A 205 -12.82 -25.74 -12.34
CA LEU A 205 -11.44 -25.60 -11.87
C LEU A 205 -11.23 -24.22 -11.27
N ASP A 206 -10.35 -24.12 -10.30
CA ASP A 206 -9.88 -22.83 -9.83
C ASP A 206 -9.29 -21.99 -10.98
N GLN A 207 -9.50 -20.66 -10.95
CA GLN A 207 -9.06 -19.77 -12.02
C GLN A 207 -7.53 -19.77 -12.19
N GLY A 208 -6.79 -19.93 -11.09
CA GLY A 208 -5.32 -20.02 -11.07
C GLY A 208 -4.76 -21.43 -11.25
N MET A 209 -5.59 -22.43 -11.57
CA MET A 209 -5.17 -23.83 -11.71
C MET A 209 -3.98 -23.97 -12.67
N ARG A 210 -2.94 -24.66 -12.24
CA ARG A 210 -1.76 -24.89 -13.10
C ARG A 210 -2.15 -25.71 -14.33
N LYS A 211 -1.64 -25.32 -15.50
CA LYS A 211 -2.05 -25.89 -16.79
C LYS A 211 -1.93 -27.42 -16.84
N PHE A 212 -0.82 -28.00 -16.36
CA PHE A 212 -0.64 -29.45 -16.43
C PHE A 212 -1.63 -30.22 -15.55
N ILE A 213 -2.12 -29.62 -14.45
CA ILE A 213 -3.18 -30.20 -13.62
C ILE A 213 -4.50 -30.20 -14.40
N ALA A 214 -4.86 -29.06 -15.00
CA ALA A 214 -6.07 -28.96 -15.82
C ALA A 214 -6.05 -29.94 -17.00
N ASP A 215 -4.93 -30.03 -17.71
CA ASP A 215 -4.73 -30.96 -18.83
C ASP A 215 -4.80 -32.43 -18.35
N GLY A 216 -4.22 -32.75 -17.20
CA GLY A 216 -4.28 -34.08 -16.60
C GLY A 216 -5.70 -34.51 -16.21
N LEU A 217 -6.48 -33.60 -15.61
CA LEU A 217 -7.89 -33.83 -15.27
C LEU A 217 -8.75 -34.06 -16.53
N VAL A 218 -8.52 -33.29 -17.60
CA VAL A 218 -9.18 -33.49 -18.89
C VAL A 218 -8.75 -34.82 -19.52
N GLY A 219 -7.45 -35.15 -19.48
CA GLY A 219 -6.89 -36.39 -20.00
C GLY A 219 -7.45 -37.65 -19.31
N ALA A 220 -7.76 -37.55 -18.02
CA ALA A 220 -8.43 -38.61 -17.26
C ALA A 220 -9.94 -38.73 -17.56
N GLY A 221 -10.53 -37.78 -18.29
CA GLY A 221 -11.91 -37.82 -18.75
C GLY A 221 -12.87 -36.83 -18.09
N LEU A 222 -12.40 -35.90 -17.26
CA LEU A 222 -13.29 -34.88 -16.64
C LEU A 222 -13.67 -33.79 -17.65
N THR A 223 -14.95 -33.42 -17.65
CA THR A 223 -15.42 -32.23 -18.36
C THR A 223 -15.21 -30.99 -17.49
N VAL A 224 -14.28 -30.12 -17.86
CA VAL A 224 -13.88 -28.98 -17.03
C VAL A 224 -14.32 -27.62 -17.58
N LYS A 225 -14.60 -26.68 -16.67
CA LYS A 225 -14.76 -25.24 -16.96
C LYS A 225 -13.84 -24.45 -16.03
N SER A 226 -13.34 -23.31 -16.50
CA SER A 226 -12.59 -22.38 -15.64
C SER A 226 -13.53 -21.70 -14.63
N GLY A 227 -13.04 -21.45 -13.41
CA GLY A 227 -13.73 -20.69 -12.36
C GLY A 227 -13.98 -19.21 -12.71
N GLY A 228 -13.32 -18.72 -13.78
CA GLY A 228 -13.62 -17.43 -14.41
C GLY A 228 -14.89 -17.45 -15.28
N TYR A 229 -15.48 -18.62 -15.54
CA TYR A 229 -16.74 -18.75 -16.30
C TYR A 229 -17.93 -18.22 -15.46
N PRO A 230 -18.80 -17.37 -16.03
CA PRO A 230 -19.97 -16.89 -15.31
C PRO A 230 -20.94 -18.01 -14.93
N PRO A 231 -21.54 -17.94 -13.74
CA PRO A 231 -21.34 -16.91 -12.72
C PRO A 231 -20.05 -17.22 -11.89
N ARG A 232 -19.15 -16.24 -11.80
CA ARG A 232 -17.75 -16.44 -11.35
C ARG A 232 -17.66 -16.85 -9.89
N ILE A 233 -16.87 -17.88 -9.57
CA ILE A 233 -16.64 -18.32 -8.18
C ILE A 233 -15.94 -17.23 -7.37
N ALA A 234 -15.04 -16.47 -8.02
CA ALA A 234 -14.35 -15.33 -7.42
C ALA A 234 -15.29 -14.30 -6.75
N GLN A 235 -16.54 -14.17 -7.24
CA GLN A 235 -17.52 -13.24 -6.66
C GLN A 235 -17.91 -13.57 -5.21
N ILE A 236 -17.70 -14.80 -4.76
CA ILE A 236 -17.94 -15.19 -3.36
C ILE A 236 -16.93 -14.45 -2.45
N ARG A 237 -15.69 -14.27 -2.90
CA ARG A 237 -14.62 -13.57 -2.17
C ARG A 237 -14.69 -12.05 -2.28
N GLU A 238 -15.41 -11.52 -3.27
CA GLU A 238 -15.50 -10.08 -3.50
C GLU A 238 -16.17 -9.35 -2.32
N GLN A 239 -17.13 -9.98 -1.63
CA GLN A 239 -17.83 -9.39 -0.47
C GLN A 239 -17.35 -10.02 0.83
N LYS A 240 -16.63 -9.23 1.64
CA LYS A 240 -15.97 -9.71 2.85
C LYS A 240 -16.95 -9.88 4.00
N SER A 241 -16.74 -10.90 4.84
CA SER A 241 -17.40 -10.98 6.13
C SER A 241 -16.86 -9.93 7.11
N ALA A 242 -17.51 -9.75 8.25
CA ALA A 242 -17.02 -8.87 9.30
C ALA A 242 -15.63 -9.31 9.81
N ALA A 243 -15.41 -10.62 9.98
CA ALA A 243 -14.11 -11.14 10.42
C ALA A 243 -13.00 -10.89 9.38
N GLU A 244 -13.33 -10.98 8.09
CA GLU A 244 -12.38 -10.66 7.01
C GLU A 244 -12.01 -9.18 7.00
N ILE A 245 -12.99 -8.28 7.20
CA ILE A 245 -12.74 -6.85 7.30
C ILE A 245 -11.84 -6.52 8.49
N GLU A 246 -12.08 -7.12 9.67
CA GLU A 246 -11.25 -6.87 10.85
C GLU A 246 -9.79 -7.36 10.66
N LEU A 247 -9.59 -8.50 9.98
CA LEU A 247 -8.25 -8.98 9.62
C LEU A 247 -7.54 -8.01 8.66
N LEU A 248 -8.25 -7.55 7.62
CA LEU A 248 -7.70 -6.59 6.66
C LEU A 248 -7.42 -5.25 7.33
N LYS A 249 -8.30 -4.74 8.19
CA LYS A 249 -8.08 -3.53 8.98
C LYS A 249 -6.79 -3.66 9.76
N CYS A 250 -6.67 -4.70 10.58
CA CYS A 250 -5.51 -4.85 11.43
C CYS A 250 -4.21 -4.96 10.62
N ALA A 251 -4.21 -5.75 9.54
CA ALA A 251 -3.04 -5.87 8.68
C ALA A 251 -2.62 -4.52 8.07
N ASN A 252 -3.57 -3.72 7.58
CA ASN A 252 -3.27 -2.43 6.97
C ASN A 252 -2.84 -1.39 8.02
N GLU A 253 -3.46 -1.37 9.20
CA GLU A 253 -3.05 -0.50 10.31
C GLU A 253 -1.63 -0.82 10.80
N ALA A 254 -1.34 -2.11 11.03
CA ALA A 254 -0.01 -2.60 11.38
C ALA A 254 1.04 -2.15 10.35
N THR A 255 0.71 -2.21 9.06
CA THR A 255 1.59 -1.78 7.98
C THR A 255 1.88 -0.27 8.05
N VAL A 256 0.86 0.58 8.27
CA VAL A 256 1.05 2.02 8.46
C VAL A 256 1.95 2.31 9.68
N LEU A 257 1.74 1.59 10.79
CA LEU A 257 2.58 1.73 12.00
C LEU A 257 4.03 1.35 11.71
N ALA A 258 4.27 0.26 10.97
CA ALA A 258 5.61 -0.12 10.53
C ALA A 258 6.26 0.97 9.67
N VAL A 259 5.58 1.51 8.67
CA VAL A 259 6.10 2.59 7.81
C VAL A 259 6.48 3.83 8.63
N ARG A 260 5.64 4.22 9.60
CA ARG A 260 5.94 5.35 10.48
C ARG A 260 7.17 5.09 11.35
N GLU A 261 7.34 3.87 11.83
CA GLU A 261 8.49 3.49 12.65
C GLU A 261 9.79 3.44 11.82
N VAL A 262 9.71 3.00 10.56
CA VAL A 262 10.81 3.10 9.60
C VAL A 262 11.17 4.56 9.36
N LYS A 263 10.19 5.44 9.08
CA LYS A 263 10.43 6.87 8.85
C LYS A 263 11.21 7.53 9.99
N ARG A 264 10.95 7.18 11.25
CA ARG A 264 11.68 7.71 12.42
C ARG A 264 13.17 7.33 12.44
N ARG A 265 13.55 6.26 11.74
CA ARG A 265 14.92 5.73 11.65
C ARG A 265 15.70 6.22 10.44
N LEU A 266 15.01 6.79 9.45
CA LEU A 266 15.64 7.25 8.21
C LEU A 266 16.56 8.45 8.42
N ARG A 267 17.64 8.46 7.66
CA ARG A 267 18.65 9.52 7.63
C ARG A 267 19.14 9.71 6.21
N ILE A 268 19.48 10.96 5.88
CA ILE A 268 20.20 11.29 4.65
C ILE A 268 21.45 10.43 4.55
N GLY A 269 21.71 9.86 3.37
CA GLY A 269 22.82 8.97 3.05
C GLY A 269 22.52 7.47 3.18
N MET A 270 21.40 7.08 3.80
CA MET A 270 20.94 5.68 3.83
C MET A 270 20.57 5.21 2.43
N THR A 271 20.81 3.93 2.11
CA THR A 271 20.47 3.34 0.82
C THR A 271 19.07 2.74 0.83
N GLU A 272 18.46 2.59 -0.34
CA GLU A 272 17.17 1.89 -0.51
C GLU A 272 17.21 0.48 0.10
N SER A 273 18.30 -0.27 -0.11
CA SER A 273 18.46 -1.62 0.45
C SER A 273 18.58 -1.65 1.97
N ALA A 274 19.29 -0.69 2.57
CA ALA A 274 19.37 -0.58 4.03
C ALA A 274 18.00 -0.27 4.63
N THR A 275 17.24 0.61 3.98
CA THR A 275 15.87 0.94 4.39
C THR A 275 14.91 -0.23 4.23
N ARG A 276 15.01 -1.02 3.14
CA ARG A 276 14.23 -2.26 2.96
C ARG A 276 14.44 -3.26 4.10
N LYS A 277 15.68 -3.44 4.56
CA LYS A 277 15.97 -4.32 5.71
C LYS A 277 15.30 -3.84 7.00
N ILE A 278 15.30 -2.53 7.25
CA ILE A 278 14.61 -1.94 8.41
C ILE A 278 13.10 -2.13 8.28
N LEU A 279 12.55 -2.00 7.07
CA LEU A 279 11.14 -2.26 6.79
C LEU A 279 10.76 -3.72 7.06
N GLU A 280 11.53 -4.70 6.57
CA GLU A 280 11.30 -6.12 6.82
C GLU A 280 11.30 -6.45 8.34
N GLN A 281 12.22 -5.83 9.10
CA GLN A 281 12.26 -5.96 10.56
C GLN A 281 11.03 -5.35 11.23
N ALA A 282 10.61 -4.16 10.81
CA ALA A 282 9.41 -3.50 11.32
C ALA A 282 8.14 -4.33 11.03
N MET A 283 8.03 -4.87 9.81
CA MET A 283 6.91 -5.71 9.39
C MET A 283 6.84 -7.03 10.16
N THR A 284 7.99 -7.63 10.45
CA THR A 284 8.07 -8.80 11.33
C THR A 284 7.63 -8.44 12.76
N ALA A 285 8.07 -7.29 13.26
CA ALA A 285 7.79 -6.85 14.62
C ALA A 285 6.32 -6.48 14.86
N VAL A 286 5.57 -6.00 13.85
CA VAL A 286 4.11 -5.80 13.96
C VAL A 286 3.31 -7.12 13.90
N GLY A 287 3.99 -8.26 13.74
CA GLY A 287 3.35 -9.58 13.74
C GLY A 287 2.78 -10.01 12.38
N LEU A 288 3.16 -9.36 11.28
CA LEU A 288 2.74 -9.76 9.94
C LEU A 288 3.71 -10.77 9.33
N THR A 289 3.15 -11.71 8.57
CA THR A 289 3.91 -12.70 7.80
C THR A 289 4.09 -12.24 6.36
N ASN A 290 5.13 -12.72 5.67
CA ASN A 290 5.47 -12.30 4.30
C ASN A 290 5.55 -10.77 4.15
N GLY A 291 5.97 -10.09 5.23
CA GLY A 291 6.01 -8.65 5.31
C GLY A 291 7.24 -8.07 4.63
N GLY A 292 7.04 -7.02 3.84
CA GLY A 292 8.12 -6.34 3.13
C GLY A 292 7.57 -5.33 2.16
N GLY A 293 8.41 -4.84 1.25
CA GLY A 293 7.97 -3.84 0.31
C GLY A 293 9.07 -3.29 -0.58
N LEU A 294 8.63 -2.48 -1.51
CA LEU A 294 9.46 -1.71 -2.40
C LEU A 294 9.79 -0.37 -1.73
N VAL A 295 11.05 0.03 -1.82
CA VAL A 295 11.56 1.31 -1.31
C VAL A 295 12.33 1.99 -2.43
N LEU A 296 11.83 3.12 -2.89
CA LEU A 296 12.42 3.91 -3.97
C LEU A 296 12.63 5.36 -3.53
N PHE A 297 13.80 5.91 -3.82
CA PHE A 297 14.13 7.30 -3.54
C PHE A 297 14.17 8.14 -4.80
N GLY A 298 13.71 9.40 -4.70
CA GLY A 298 13.84 10.41 -5.76
C GLY A 298 13.33 9.93 -7.12
N GLU A 299 14.17 10.01 -8.15
CA GLU A 299 13.79 9.63 -9.51
C GLU A 299 13.49 8.14 -9.69
N ASN A 300 14.00 7.25 -8.83
CA ASN A 300 13.74 5.81 -8.94
C ASN A 300 12.24 5.51 -8.79
N ALA A 301 11.51 6.31 -7.99
CA ALA A 301 10.08 6.16 -7.79
C ALA A 301 9.25 6.40 -9.07
N ALA A 302 9.82 7.00 -10.12
CA ALA A 302 9.16 7.17 -11.42
C ALA A 302 8.97 5.84 -12.18
N LEU A 303 9.49 4.72 -11.67
CA LEU A 303 9.20 3.38 -12.15
C LEU A 303 8.30 2.68 -11.11
N PRO A 304 6.98 2.53 -11.35
CA PRO A 304 6.00 2.09 -10.33
C PRO A 304 6.29 0.71 -9.72
N HIS A 305 7.00 -0.16 -10.44
CA HIS A 305 7.49 -1.47 -9.99
C HIS A 305 9.02 -1.58 -10.12
N GLY A 306 9.75 -0.46 -10.07
CA GLY A 306 11.20 -0.43 -10.21
C GLY A 306 11.88 -1.17 -9.06
N SER A 307 13.01 -1.83 -9.34
CA SER A 307 13.81 -2.51 -8.30
C SER A 307 14.70 -1.55 -7.49
N GLY A 308 14.71 -0.26 -7.84
CA GLY A 308 15.66 0.73 -7.35
C GLY A 308 17.05 0.56 -7.96
N THR A 309 17.91 1.55 -7.73
CA THR A 309 19.33 1.54 -8.12
C THR A 309 20.26 1.42 -6.90
N ASP A 310 19.67 1.13 -5.74
CA ASP A 310 20.29 1.27 -4.42
C ASP A 310 20.73 2.72 -4.13
N LYS A 311 19.92 3.67 -4.61
CA LYS A 311 20.17 5.10 -4.45
C LYS A 311 20.34 5.44 -2.97
N ARG A 312 21.25 6.38 -2.68
CA ARG A 312 21.37 6.99 -1.36
C ARG A 312 20.36 8.11 -1.22
N LEU A 313 19.68 8.16 -0.09
CA LEU A 313 18.70 9.19 0.23
C LEU A 313 19.37 10.56 0.32
N GLU A 314 18.93 11.52 -0.48
CA GLU A 314 19.47 12.88 -0.52
C GLU A 314 18.45 13.92 -0.01
N TYR A 315 18.93 15.13 0.28
CA TYR A 315 18.02 16.24 0.56
C TYR A 315 17.22 16.58 -0.70
N GLY A 316 15.91 16.76 -0.54
CA GLY A 316 15.00 17.01 -1.65
C GLY A 316 14.29 15.76 -2.17
N ASP A 317 14.74 14.56 -1.78
CA ASP A 317 14.11 13.32 -2.21
C ASP A 317 12.77 13.07 -1.54
N PHE A 318 11.84 12.57 -2.35
CA PHE A 318 10.73 11.76 -1.88
C PHE A 318 11.17 10.31 -1.70
N ILE A 319 10.49 9.63 -0.78
CA ILE A 319 10.68 8.23 -0.42
C ILE A 319 9.34 7.57 -0.65
N LEU A 320 9.26 6.71 -1.66
CA LEU A 320 8.10 5.86 -1.92
C LEU A 320 8.35 4.51 -1.26
N MET A 321 7.50 4.16 -0.30
CA MET A 321 7.43 2.85 0.31
C MET A 321 6.10 2.22 -0.04
N ASP A 322 6.14 1.14 -0.81
CA ASP A 322 4.97 0.32 -1.13
C ASP A 322 5.11 -1.00 -0.38
N VAL A 323 4.23 -1.21 0.61
CA VAL A 323 4.44 -2.15 1.69
C VAL A 323 3.22 -3.03 1.85
N GLY A 324 3.47 -4.33 1.97
CA GLY A 324 2.44 -5.31 2.25
C GLY A 324 2.93 -6.43 3.17
N GLY A 325 1.97 -7.11 3.77
CA GLY A 325 2.16 -8.23 4.66
C GLY A 325 0.84 -8.93 4.93
N SER A 326 0.87 -10.06 5.63
CA SER A 326 -0.32 -10.89 5.83
C SER A 326 -0.58 -11.26 7.29
N LEU A 327 -1.85 -11.13 7.68
CA LEU A 327 -2.40 -11.62 8.95
C LEU A 327 -3.42 -12.73 8.65
N HIS A 328 -3.13 -13.95 9.09
CA HIS A 328 -3.98 -15.13 8.83
C HIS A 328 -4.35 -15.33 7.34
N GLY A 329 -3.45 -14.92 6.44
CA GLY A 329 -3.65 -14.98 4.99
C GLY A 329 -4.25 -13.72 4.35
N TYR A 330 -4.85 -12.81 5.12
CA TYR A 330 -5.39 -11.56 4.59
C TYR A 330 -4.29 -10.52 4.43
N VAL A 331 -4.28 -9.85 3.29
CA VAL A 331 -3.16 -9.03 2.82
C VAL A 331 -3.41 -7.55 3.11
N SER A 332 -2.35 -6.87 3.51
CA SER A 332 -2.24 -5.41 3.55
C SER A 332 -1.49 -4.91 2.34
N ASP A 333 -1.86 -3.71 1.88
CA ASP A 333 -1.22 -3.05 0.74
C ASP A 333 -1.31 -1.54 0.94
N VAL A 334 -0.18 -0.93 1.24
CA VAL A 334 -0.06 0.45 1.66
C VAL A 334 1.17 1.08 1.04
N THR A 335 0.93 2.00 0.10
CA THR A 335 1.95 2.91 -0.39
C THR A 335 1.93 4.25 0.35
N ARG A 336 3.10 4.67 0.85
CA ARG A 336 3.37 6.02 1.33
C ARG A 336 4.49 6.64 0.51
N THR A 337 4.23 7.82 -0.05
CA THR A 337 5.28 8.69 -0.58
C THR A 337 5.48 9.86 0.38
N PHE A 338 6.65 9.96 1.02
CA PHE A 338 6.92 10.97 2.05
C PHE A 338 8.36 11.49 1.95
N THR A 339 8.72 12.47 2.78
CA THR A 339 10.10 12.96 2.88
C THR A 339 10.51 13.17 4.33
N ILE A 340 11.83 13.11 4.57
CA ILE A 340 12.46 13.54 5.82
C ILE A 340 13.20 14.87 5.66
N SER A 341 13.18 15.46 4.46
CA SER A 341 13.81 16.74 4.18
C SER A 341 13.01 17.89 4.82
N PRO A 342 13.65 18.96 5.34
CA PRO A 342 12.95 20.11 5.87
C PRO A 342 12.04 20.79 4.83
N PRO A 343 10.94 21.43 5.24
CA PRO A 343 10.13 22.27 4.35
C PRO A 343 10.98 23.27 3.56
N GLY A 344 10.66 23.43 2.28
CA GLY A 344 11.43 24.27 1.35
C GLY A 344 12.58 23.56 0.62
N SER A 345 12.91 22.32 1.00
CA SER A 345 13.95 21.52 0.31
C SER A 345 13.42 20.73 -0.89
N ILE A 346 12.10 20.54 -0.97
CA ILE A 346 11.43 19.79 -2.05
C ILE A 346 11.14 20.73 -3.20
N ASP A 347 11.33 20.25 -4.44
CA ASP A 347 10.90 20.98 -5.64
C ASP A 347 9.40 21.34 -5.51
N PRO A 348 9.02 22.62 -5.58
CA PRO A 348 7.63 23.04 -5.42
C PRO A 348 6.66 22.32 -6.37
N ARG A 349 7.12 21.90 -7.56
CA ARG A 349 6.31 21.17 -8.54
C ARG A 349 6.07 19.73 -8.12
N HIS A 350 7.06 19.07 -7.52
CA HIS A 350 6.89 17.72 -6.98
C HIS A 350 5.98 17.75 -5.74
N LEU A 351 6.08 18.80 -4.92
CA LEU A 351 5.19 19.02 -3.79
C LEU A 351 3.74 19.26 -4.25
N GLU A 352 3.53 20.07 -5.28
CA GLU A 352 2.22 20.27 -5.90
C GLU A 352 1.64 18.95 -6.43
N LEU A 353 2.45 18.16 -7.14
CA LEU A 353 2.05 16.84 -7.62
C LEU A 353 1.60 15.92 -6.48
N TRP A 354 2.29 15.94 -5.34
CA TRP A 354 1.91 15.14 -4.18
C TRP A 354 0.50 15.44 -3.70
N TYR A 355 0.12 16.71 -3.62
CA TYR A 355 -1.23 17.11 -3.23
C TYR A 355 -2.29 16.77 -4.28
N VAL A 356 -1.94 16.79 -5.57
CA VAL A 356 -2.84 16.31 -6.65
C VAL A 356 -3.12 14.82 -6.53
N VAL A 357 -2.11 14.01 -6.18
CA VAL A 357 -2.31 12.57 -5.95
C VAL A 357 -3.19 12.32 -4.71
N LEU A 358 -2.93 12.99 -3.59
CA LEU A 358 -3.77 12.89 -2.39
C LEU A 358 -5.23 13.27 -2.67
N ALA A 359 -5.42 14.29 -3.49
CA ALA A 359 -6.73 14.74 -3.92
C ALA A 359 -7.49 13.71 -4.76
N ALA A 360 -6.81 13.10 -5.73
CA ALA A 360 -7.37 12.03 -6.54
C ALA A 360 -7.79 10.85 -5.64
N GLN A 361 -6.97 10.51 -4.65
CA GLN A 361 -7.25 9.45 -3.68
C GLN A 361 -8.50 9.76 -2.86
N LYS A 362 -8.63 11.00 -2.34
CA LYS A 362 -9.82 11.46 -1.58
C LYS A 362 -11.08 11.45 -2.43
N ALA A 363 -11.00 11.91 -3.68
CA ALA A 363 -12.13 11.93 -4.60
C ALA A 363 -12.62 10.52 -4.94
N ALA A 364 -11.69 9.60 -5.21
CA ALA A 364 -11.98 8.18 -5.40
C ALA A 364 -12.69 7.57 -4.19
N LEU A 365 -12.16 7.78 -2.97
CA LEU A 365 -12.75 7.26 -1.74
C LEU A 365 -14.19 7.75 -1.55
N LYS A 366 -14.44 9.05 -1.79
CA LYS A 366 -15.77 9.65 -1.71
C LYS A 366 -16.75 9.08 -2.75
N ALA A 367 -16.26 8.77 -3.94
CA ALA A 367 -17.03 8.21 -5.04
C ALA A 367 -17.32 6.72 -4.91
N ALA A 368 -16.50 6.00 -4.15
CA ALA A 368 -16.64 4.55 -3.95
C ALA A 368 -17.83 4.24 -3.03
N GLN A 369 -19.01 4.10 -3.62
CA GLN A 369 -20.26 3.80 -2.92
C GLN A 369 -20.92 2.55 -3.52
N ARG A 370 -21.76 1.89 -2.72
CA ARG A 370 -22.59 0.77 -3.18
C ARG A 370 -23.42 1.17 -4.41
N GLY A 371 -23.41 0.33 -5.44
CA GLY A 371 -24.13 0.57 -6.70
C GLY A 371 -23.35 1.40 -7.73
N VAL A 372 -22.18 1.95 -7.38
CA VAL A 372 -21.33 2.68 -8.32
C VAL A 372 -20.54 1.70 -9.19
N TYR A 373 -20.41 1.98 -10.49
CA TYR A 373 -19.52 1.20 -11.35
C TYR A 373 -18.06 1.43 -10.99
N ALA A 374 -17.27 0.35 -10.89
CA ALA A 374 -15.83 0.42 -10.55
C ALA A 374 -15.05 1.36 -11.49
N ARG A 375 -15.35 1.33 -12.79
CA ARG A 375 -14.77 2.24 -13.79
C ARG A 375 -15.06 3.73 -13.54
N ASN A 376 -16.15 4.06 -12.86
CA ASN A 376 -16.50 5.46 -12.57
C ASN A 376 -15.63 6.01 -11.44
N VAL A 377 -15.23 5.16 -10.49
CA VAL A 377 -14.29 5.54 -9.41
C VAL A 377 -12.92 5.86 -10.00
N ASP A 378 -12.38 4.99 -10.87
CA ASP A 378 -11.13 5.24 -11.62
C ASP A 378 -11.22 6.52 -12.46
N LYS A 379 -12.33 6.71 -13.17
CA LYS A 379 -12.57 7.92 -13.97
C LYS A 379 -12.48 9.20 -13.13
N ILE A 380 -13.08 9.22 -11.93
CA ILE A 380 -13.07 10.40 -11.06
C ILE A 380 -11.65 10.73 -10.59
N ALA A 381 -10.84 9.74 -10.21
CA ALA A 381 -9.45 9.97 -9.85
C ALA A 381 -8.65 10.57 -11.02
N ARG A 382 -8.82 10.04 -12.23
CA ARG A 382 -8.18 10.56 -13.45
C ARG A 382 -8.62 11.98 -13.79
N GLU A 383 -9.91 12.29 -13.63
CA GLU A 383 -10.40 13.65 -13.84
C GLU A 383 -9.73 14.64 -12.87
N VAL A 384 -9.58 14.28 -11.59
CA VAL A 384 -8.85 15.11 -10.61
C VAL A 384 -7.37 15.28 -10.96
N VAL A 385 -6.69 14.21 -11.38
CA VAL A 385 -5.30 14.30 -11.85
C VAL A 385 -5.21 15.23 -13.06
N LYS A 386 -6.14 15.13 -14.01
CA LYS A 386 -6.18 15.95 -15.24
C LYS A 386 -6.36 17.43 -14.98
N THR A 387 -7.35 17.80 -14.17
CA THR A 387 -7.80 19.19 -14.04
C THR A 387 -7.13 19.93 -12.90
N GLY A 388 -6.48 19.23 -11.97
CA GLY A 388 -6.13 19.80 -10.68
C GLY A 388 -7.37 20.17 -9.87
N LEU A 389 -7.18 20.80 -8.70
CA LEU A 389 -8.25 21.17 -7.78
C LEU A 389 -8.37 22.68 -7.58
N GLU A 390 -9.41 23.29 -8.14
CA GLU A 390 -9.88 24.60 -7.65
C GLU A 390 -10.45 24.49 -6.23
N ASP A 391 -11.14 23.38 -5.89
CA ASP A 391 -11.84 23.17 -4.61
C ASP A 391 -10.94 23.00 -3.37
N TYR A 392 -9.62 22.80 -3.54
CA TYR A 392 -8.66 22.71 -2.43
C TYR A 392 -7.57 23.78 -2.52
N GLY A 393 -7.83 24.88 -3.22
CA GLY A 393 -6.95 26.05 -3.24
C GLY A 393 -5.73 25.95 -4.16
N VAL A 394 -5.67 24.93 -5.03
CA VAL A 394 -4.62 24.79 -6.03
C VAL A 394 -5.15 25.29 -7.38
N LYS A 395 -5.12 26.61 -7.59
CA LYS A 395 -5.49 27.18 -8.90
C LYS A 395 -4.47 26.76 -9.94
N MET A 396 -4.91 26.01 -10.94
CA MET A 396 -4.13 25.71 -12.13
C MET A 396 -3.88 27.02 -12.91
N GLN A 397 -2.70 27.61 -12.75
CA GLN A 397 -2.18 28.62 -13.67
C GLN A 397 -0.84 28.13 -14.23
N GLU A 398 -0.86 27.73 -15.50
CA GLU A 398 0.28 27.71 -16.43
C GLU A 398 1.50 26.79 -16.15
N ARG A 399 1.52 26.01 -15.05
CA ARG A 399 2.76 25.37 -14.53
C ARG A 399 3.19 24.00 -15.07
N TRP A 400 2.33 23.23 -15.74
CA TRP A 400 2.72 21.88 -16.20
C TRP A 400 3.68 21.88 -17.39
N ARG A 401 3.80 23.00 -18.13
CA ARG A 401 4.82 23.22 -19.18
C ARG A 401 6.26 23.01 -18.69
N PHE A 402 6.51 23.13 -17.38
CA PHE A 402 7.86 23.07 -16.78
C PHE A 402 8.22 21.73 -16.14
N LEU A 403 7.29 20.77 -15.99
CA LEU A 403 7.65 19.40 -15.60
C LEU A 403 8.26 18.60 -16.76
N GLY A 404 8.43 19.24 -17.93
CA GLY A 404 9.50 19.02 -18.92
C GLY A 404 9.67 17.59 -19.44
N THR A 405 9.00 17.28 -20.54
CA THR A 405 9.73 16.70 -21.67
C THR A 405 10.39 17.88 -22.41
N ASN A 406 11.59 17.74 -22.96
CA ASN A 406 12.28 18.83 -23.69
C ASN A 406 11.61 19.21 -25.04
N ASP A 407 10.32 18.92 -25.19
CA ASP A 407 9.58 19.11 -26.42
C ASP A 407 8.78 20.41 -26.36
N GLN A 408 9.21 21.40 -27.15
CA GLN A 408 8.54 22.69 -27.27
C GLN A 408 7.26 22.64 -28.13
N SER A 409 6.85 21.48 -28.65
CA SER A 409 5.62 21.31 -29.43
C SER A 409 4.38 20.88 -28.62
N GLN A 410 4.35 21.11 -27.30
CA GLN A 410 3.23 20.73 -26.40
C GLN A 410 1.89 21.42 -26.70
N GLU A 411 1.23 21.01 -27.79
CA GLU A 411 -0.20 21.20 -28.00
C GLU A 411 -1.02 20.08 -27.29
N ASN A 412 -0.39 18.98 -26.85
CA ASN A 412 -1.05 17.81 -26.25
C ASN A 412 -0.35 17.27 -24.98
N PHE A 413 -0.17 18.09 -23.94
CA PHE A 413 0.27 17.58 -22.63
C PHE A 413 -0.97 17.13 -21.80
N ASP A 414 -1.15 15.82 -21.59
CA ASP A 414 -2.14 15.27 -20.66
C ASP A 414 -1.43 14.54 -19.51
N VAL A 415 -1.58 15.04 -18.29
CA VAL A 415 -0.98 14.44 -17.08
C VAL A 415 -1.50 13.02 -16.82
N ASN A 416 -2.64 12.62 -17.40
CA ASN A 416 -3.09 11.23 -17.36
C ASN A 416 -2.13 10.26 -18.05
N ASP A 417 -1.29 10.72 -18.99
CA ASP A 417 -0.26 9.88 -19.62
C ASP A 417 0.77 9.39 -18.60
N TYR A 418 0.83 10.02 -17.42
CA TYR A 418 1.71 9.66 -16.31
C TYR A 418 0.96 8.93 -15.17
N PHE A 419 -0.38 8.86 -15.20
CA PHE A 419 -1.18 7.94 -14.38
C PHE A 419 -1.42 6.63 -15.15
N THR A 420 -0.36 5.83 -15.20
CA THR A 420 -0.13 4.78 -16.20
C THR A 420 -0.83 3.44 -15.91
N HIS A 421 -1.41 3.27 -14.74
CA HIS A 421 -2.09 2.04 -14.33
C HIS A 421 -3.51 2.32 -13.81
N ARG A 422 -4.26 1.25 -13.48
CA ARG A 422 -5.58 1.31 -12.84
C ARG A 422 -5.55 2.10 -11.52
N LEU A 423 -6.66 2.66 -11.09
CA LEU A 423 -6.78 3.27 -9.76
C LEU A 423 -6.59 2.30 -8.60
N GLY A 424 -6.98 1.04 -8.78
CA GLY A 424 -6.81 0.04 -7.74
C GLY A 424 -7.36 -1.32 -8.11
N HIS A 425 -7.21 -2.26 -7.21
CA HIS A 425 -7.63 -3.66 -7.32
C HIS A 425 -8.39 -4.09 -6.08
N GLY A 426 -9.13 -5.19 -6.20
CA GLY A 426 -9.67 -5.85 -5.03
C GLY A 426 -8.54 -6.39 -4.18
N ILE A 427 -8.75 -6.45 -2.86
CA ILE A 427 -7.77 -6.98 -1.92
C ILE A 427 -8.44 -7.91 -0.91
N GLY A 428 -7.78 -8.99 -0.53
CA GLY A 428 -8.32 -9.98 0.40
C GLY A 428 -7.26 -11.00 0.79
N LEU A 429 -7.45 -12.25 0.38
CA LEU A 429 -6.45 -13.31 0.52
C LEU A 429 -5.37 -13.27 -0.59
N GLU A 430 -5.57 -12.42 -1.59
CA GLU A 430 -4.58 -12.05 -2.59
C GLU A 430 -4.36 -10.54 -2.49
N GLY A 431 -3.13 -10.09 -2.78
CA GLY A 431 -2.86 -8.66 -2.95
C GLY A 431 -3.72 -8.08 -4.06
N HIS A 432 -3.83 -8.79 -5.19
CA HIS A 432 -4.69 -8.43 -6.32
C HIS A 432 -5.79 -9.49 -6.53
N GLU A 433 -7.04 -9.13 -6.24
CA GLU A 433 -8.22 -9.92 -6.56
C GLU A 433 -9.30 -9.08 -7.24
N SER A 434 -10.38 -9.71 -7.71
CA SER A 434 -11.53 -8.97 -8.24
C SER A 434 -12.34 -8.32 -7.12
N PRO A 435 -13.15 -7.29 -7.42
CA PRO A 435 -13.21 -6.53 -8.69
C PRO A 435 -12.07 -5.51 -8.79
N TYR A 436 -11.84 -4.96 -9.99
CA TYR A 436 -10.78 -3.96 -10.22
C TYR A 436 -11.38 -2.57 -10.44
N LEU A 437 -10.79 -1.55 -9.78
CA LEU A 437 -11.05 -0.13 -10.04
C LEU A 437 -10.26 0.31 -11.27
N VAL A 438 -10.70 -0.14 -12.44
CA VAL A 438 -10.06 0.14 -13.72
C VAL A 438 -11.07 0.73 -14.70
N GLY A 439 -10.62 1.72 -15.47
CA GLY A 439 -11.40 2.30 -16.56
C GLY A 439 -11.71 1.30 -17.69
N GLY A 440 -12.39 1.81 -18.72
CA GLY A 440 -12.76 1.04 -19.91
C GLY A 440 -14.21 0.57 -19.91
N GLN A 441 -14.85 0.64 -21.08
CA GLN A 441 -16.28 0.38 -21.22
C GLN A 441 -16.66 -1.10 -21.01
N SER A 442 -15.68 -2.00 -21.14
CA SER A 442 -15.83 -3.43 -20.87
C SER A 442 -15.89 -3.77 -19.38
N ASN A 443 -15.37 -2.91 -18.48
CA ASN A 443 -15.51 -3.10 -17.05
C ASN A 443 -16.94 -2.75 -16.61
N ARG A 444 -17.71 -3.78 -16.24
CA ARG A 444 -19.09 -3.68 -15.77
C ARG A 444 -19.24 -4.03 -14.29
N ALA A 445 -18.14 -4.12 -13.54
CA ALA A 445 -18.20 -4.38 -12.11
C ALA A 445 -18.93 -3.23 -11.39
N VAL A 446 -19.86 -3.60 -10.51
CA VAL A 446 -20.62 -2.68 -9.66
C VAL A 446 -20.18 -2.94 -8.23
N LEU A 447 -19.82 -1.89 -7.50
CA LEU A 447 -19.42 -1.96 -6.11
C LEU A 447 -20.59 -2.46 -5.26
N ALA A 448 -20.35 -3.53 -4.50
CA ALA A 448 -21.25 -4.09 -3.51
C ALA A 448 -20.75 -3.79 -2.09
N THR A 449 -21.65 -3.89 -1.12
CA THR A 449 -21.31 -3.81 0.31
C THR A 449 -20.20 -4.81 0.64
N ASN A 450 -19.24 -4.36 1.43
CA ASN A 450 -18.05 -5.11 1.85
C ASN A 450 -17.11 -5.54 0.71
N ASN A 451 -17.25 -4.97 -0.49
CA ASN A 451 -16.12 -4.99 -1.42
C ASN A 451 -14.97 -4.19 -0.82
N THR A 452 -13.76 -4.73 -0.93
CA THR A 452 -12.52 -4.12 -0.46
C THR A 452 -11.61 -3.85 -1.65
N PHE A 453 -10.93 -2.71 -1.65
CA PHE A 453 -10.03 -2.32 -2.73
C PHE A 453 -8.82 -1.56 -2.21
N SER A 454 -7.71 -1.60 -2.95
CA SER A 454 -6.72 -0.51 -2.91
C SER A 454 -7.26 0.75 -3.59
N ASN A 455 -6.77 1.91 -3.15
CA ASN A 455 -7.00 3.21 -3.76
C ASN A 455 -5.66 3.92 -3.90
N GLU A 456 -5.03 3.71 -5.06
CA GLU A 456 -3.60 3.94 -5.29
C GLU A 456 -3.32 4.84 -6.51
N PRO A 457 -3.95 6.03 -6.64
CA PRO A 457 -3.57 6.92 -7.72
C PRO A 457 -2.08 7.24 -7.65
N GLY A 458 -1.42 7.18 -8.80
CA GLY A 458 0.02 7.39 -8.91
C GLY A 458 0.37 8.17 -10.16
N VAL A 459 1.33 9.07 -10.06
CA VAL A 459 1.85 9.85 -11.19
C VAL A 459 3.36 9.69 -11.25
N TYR A 460 3.87 9.28 -12.42
CA TYR A 460 5.25 8.84 -12.60
C TYR A 460 5.93 9.58 -13.74
N ILE A 461 6.77 10.56 -13.42
CA ILE A 461 7.51 11.36 -14.40
C ILE A 461 8.94 10.85 -14.46
N LEU A 462 9.27 10.15 -15.55
CA LEU A 462 10.57 9.50 -15.75
C LEU A 462 11.74 10.47 -15.50
N ASN A 463 12.76 9.96 -14.81
CA ASN A 463 13.97 10.68 -14.43
C ASN A 463 13.72 11.91 -13.53
N LYS A 464 12.54 12.03 -12.91
CA LYS A 464 12.19 13.17 -12.05
C LYS A 464 11.58 12.75 -10.72
N VAL A 465 10.38 12.16 -10.75
CA VAL A 465 9.63 11.85 -9.54
C VAL A 465 8.55 10.82 -9.83
N GLY A 466 8.29 9.94 -8.88
CA GLY A 466 7.04 9.20 -8.81
C GLY A 466 6.37 9.44 -7.47
N ILE A 467 5.09 9.76 -7.49
CA ILE A 467 4.26 9.85 -6.29
C ILE A 467 3.12 8.86 -6.41
N ARG A 468 3.02 7.94 -5.46
CA ARG A 468 1.84 7.09 -5.23
C ARG A 468 1.42 7.19 -3.77
N LEU A 469 0.13 7.34 -3.55
CA LEU A 469 -0.47 7.26 -2.22
C LEU A 469 -1.54 6.19 -2.29
N GLU A 470 -1.45 5.23 -1.39
CA GLU A 470 -2.33 4.08 -1.38
C GLU A 470 -2.83 3.76 0.01
N ASP A 471 -4.13 3.59 0.09
CA ASP A 471 -4.80 3.08 1.26
C ASP A 471 -5.90 2.13 0.80
N CYS A 472 -6.00 0.98 1.49
CA CYS A 472 -7.10 0.07 1.27
C CYS A 472 -8.37 0.56 1.98
N PHE A 473 -9.53 0.30 1.37
CA PHE A 473 -10.83 0.66 1.91
C PHE A 473 -11.86 -0.44 1.66
N TYR A 474 -12.97 -0.42 2.40
CA TYR A 474 -14.17 -1.22 2.10
C TYR A 474 -15.37 -0.33 1.77
N VAL A 475 -16.30 -0.85 0.99
CA VAL A 475 -17.56 -0.17 0.65
C VAL A 475 -18.60 -0.49 1.73
N PRO A 476 -19.07 0.48 2.54
CA PRO A 476 -20.12 0.23 3.51
C PRO A 476 -21.49 0.09 2.84
N GLU A 477 -22.50 -0.32 3.63
CA GLU A 477 -23.89 -0.39 3.14
C GLU A 477 -24.42 0.98 2.68
N ASN A 478 -24.03 2.04 3.41
CA ASN A 478 -24.41 3.42 3.16
C ASN A 478 -23.18 4.33 3.28
N GLY A 479 -23.04 5.30 2.36
CA GLY A 479 -21.97 6.29 2.39
C GLY A 479 -20.74 5.93 1.54
N PRO A 480 -19.69 6.78 1.60
CA PRO A 480 -18.43 6.59 0.88
C PRO A 480 -17.61 5.43 1.45
N GLY A 481 -16.55 5.05 0.73
CA GLY A 481 -15.61 4.03 1.20
C GLY A 481 -15.02 4.38 2.57
N VAL A 482 -14.79 3.36 3.38
CA VAL A 482 -14.21 3.46 4.72
C VAL A 482 -12.82 2.85 4.70
N LEU A 483 -11.83 3.62 5.13
CA LEU A 483 -10.43 3.19 5.12
C LEU A 483 -10.21 2.05 6.10
N LEU A 484 -9.43 1.06 5.68
CA LEU A 484 -8.97 -0.01 6.55
C LEU A 484 -7.93 0.48 7.57
N THR A 485 -7.40 1.69 7.38
CA THR A 485 -6.40 2.35 8.21
C THR A 485 -6.97 3.44 9.13
N GLU A 486 -8.31 3.58 9.24
CA GLU A 486 -8.94 4.67 9.99
C GLU A 486 -8.56 4.69 11.48
N GLY A 487 -8.34 3.53 12.11
CA GLY A 487 -7.97 3.41 13.52
C GLY A 487 -6.57 3.94 13.83
N VAL A 488 -5.73 4.13 12.81
CA VAL A 488 -4.39 4.74 12.93
C VAL A 488 -4.26 6.05 12.14
N GLY A 489 -5.37 6.69 11.78
CA GLY A 489 -5.41 8.03 11.19
C GLY A 489 -5.66 8.09 9.69
N GLY A 490 -5.74 6.96 8.98
CA GLY A 490 -6.14 6.92 7.58
C GLY A 490 -5.07 7.44 6.60
N LEU A 491 -5.53 8.24 5.62
CA LEU A 491 -4.71 8.82 4.56
C LEU A 491 -3.55 9.65 5.11
N SER A 492 -2.48 9.79 4.34
CA SER A 492 -1.39 10.73 4.68
C SER A 492 -1.89 12.16 4.84
N ALA A 493 -1.49 12.81 5.93
CA ALA A 493 -1.86 14.19 6.23
C ALA A 493 -1.01 15.18 5.43
N SER A 494 0.27 14.86 5.21
CA SER A 494 1.21 15.65 4.42
C SER A 494 2.42 14.80 3.98
N PRO A 495 3.30 15.30 3.10
CA PRO A 495 4.59 14.67 2.81
C PRO A 495 5.47 14.37 4.03
N TRP A 496 5.23 15.05 5.15
CA TRP A 496 5.98 14.87 6.39
C TRP A 496 5.24 14.02 7.41
N GLU A 497 4.00 13.63 7.15
CA GLU A 497 3.13 12.89 8.06
C GLU A 497 2.42 11.78 7.28
N PRO A 498 3.14 10.67 6.97
CA PRO A 498 2.58 9.55 6.24
C PRO A 498 1.52 8.78 7.04
#